data_AF-G4XH82-F1
#
_entry.id   AF-G4XH82-F1
#
_cell.length_a   1.000
_cell.length_b   1.000
_cell.length_c   1.000
_cell.angle_alpha   90.00
_cell.angle_beta   90.00
_cell.angle_gamma   90.00
#
_symmetry.space_group_name_H-M   'P 1'
#
loop_
_entity.id
_entity.type
_entity.pdbx_description
1 polymer ?
#
loop_
_entity_poly.entity_id
_entity_poly.type
_entity_poly.pdbx_seq_one_letter_code
_entity_poly.pdbx_strand_id
1 'polypeptide(L)'
;AGREIIMNRVPLNGVVWYPGGSMKHSRLYHNICVFFFHLLPAIFIDTLLFCLGYKPILMRVQRRINKGFEVFEYYTNNQWDFKSDIAQTVRQRLNAKERRDYKVDAVGLDISKYFEDCILAARTFILKEGNETLPAARRHMKVMWWVDLITRAVFWCLMLYWISGWVSSFYSVASPETPAVIAIDA
;
A
#
# COMPACT_ATOMS: atom_id res chain seq x y z
N ALA A 1 2.00 3.80 -13.08
CA ALA A 1 3.39 4.27 -13.26
C ALA A 1 4.18 4.22 -11.94
N GLY A 2 4.01 5.18 -11.00
CA GLY A 2 4.90 5.30 -9.83
C GLY A 2 5.10 4.03 -8.98
N ARG A 3 4.02 3.32 -8.63
CA ARG A 3 4.11 2.07 -7.82
C ARG A 3 4.98 1.00 -8.47
N GLU A 4 4.78 0.76 -9.76
CA GLU A 4 5.55 -0.24 -10.53
C GLU A 4 7.03 0.13 -10.58
N ILE A 5 7.33 1.42 -10.79
CA ILE A 5 8.70 1.92 -10.84
C ILE A 5 9.38 1.72 -9.50
N ILE A 6 8.72 2.05 -8.38
CA ILE A 6 9.27 1.81 -7.03
C ILE A 6 9.48 0.31 -6.82
N MET A 7 8.54 -0.55 -7.17
CA MET A 7 8.68 -2.00 -6.91
C MET A 7 9.79 -2.66 -7.73
N ASN A 8 9.90 -2.29 -9.01
CA ASN A 8 10.66 -3.09 -9.97
C ASN A 8 11.93 -2.42 -10.47
N ARG A 9 11.99 -1.08 -10.48
CA ARG A 9 13.09 -0.31 -11.10
C ARG A 9 13.93 0.40 -10.05
N VAL A 10 13.30 1.25 -9.23
CA VAL A 10 13.94 2.17 -8.28
C VAL A 10 13.35 2.03 -6.85
N PRO A 11 13.50 0.88 -6.18
CA PRO A 11 12.89 0.60 -4.86
C PRO A 11 13.62 1.29 -3.73
N LEU A 12 12.94 2.02 -2.85
CA LEU A 12 13.53 2.79 -1.73
C LEU A 12 14.19 1.87 -0.68
N ASN A 13 15.20 2.36 0.05
CA ASN A 13 15.76 1.63 1.19
C ASN A 13 14.84 1.74 2.43
N GLY A 14 15.03 0.84 3.40
CA GLY A 14 14.36 0.93 4.70
C GLY A 14 12.85 0.66 4.69
N VAL A 15 12.34 0.07 3.60
CA VAL A 15 10.93 -0.32 3.50
C VAL A 15 10.61 -1.41 4.52
N VAL A 16 9.62 -1.17 5.38
CA VAL A 16 9.21 -2.09 6.47
C VAL A 16 8.36 -3.26 5.96
N TRP A 17 7.63 -3.05 4.87
CA TRP A 17 6.75 -4.06 4.26
C TRP A 17 6.63 -3.84 2.76
N TYR A 18 6.34 -4.89 1.99
CA TYR A 18 6.19 -4.75 0.53
C TYR A 18 5.16 -3.67 0.18
N PRO A 19 5.45 -2.74 -0.76
CA PRO A 19 4.59 -1.60 -0.99
C PRO A 19 3.15 -2.00 -1.38
N GLY A 20 2.20 -1.49 -0.62
CA GLY A 20 0.77 -1.79 -0.78
C GLY A 20 -0.08 -0.54 -0.73
N GLY A 21 -1.36 -0.74 -0.40
CA GLY A 21 -2.31 0.35 -0.23
C GLY A 21 -3.10 0.68 -1.49
N SER A 22 -4.26 1.31 -1.27
CA SER A 22 -5.11 1.84 -2.32
C SER A 22 -5.90 3.02 -1.76
N MET A 23 -6.32 3.94 -2.62
CA MET A 23 -7.34 4.92 -2.26
C MET A 23 -8.66 4.18 -1.99
N LYS A 24 -9.45 4.66 -1.02
CA LYS A 24 -10.70 4.05 -0.59
C LYS A 24 -11.85 5.02 -0.85
N HIS A 25 -12.96 4.51 -1.36
CA HIS A 25 -14.16 5.32 -1.64
C HIS A 25 -15.01 5.60 -0.39
N SER A 26 -14.84 4.82 0.68
CA SER A 26 -15.59 4.98 1.93
C SER A 26 -14.66 5.34 3.07
N ARG A 27 -15.02 6.38 3.84
CA ARG A 27 -14.28 6.82 5.03
C ARG A 27 -14.31 5.76 6.13
N LEU A 28 -15.42 5.04 6.30
CA LEU A 28 -15.51 3.94 7.25
C LEU A 28 -14.54 2.82 6.89
N TYR A 29 -14.54 2.39 5.61
CA TYR A 29 -13.63 1.34 5.15
C TYR A 29 -12.15 1.78 5.27
N HIS A 30 -11.85 3.05 4.96
CA HIS A 30 -10.54 3.63 5.19
C HIS A 30 -10.12 3.52 6.66
N ASN A 31 -10.97 3.95 7.60
CA ASN A 31 -10.67 3.91 9.03
C ASN A 31 -10.46 2.49 9.56
N ILE A 32 -11.24 1.52 9.08
CA ILE A 32 -11.04 0.10 9.39
C ILE A 32 -9.65 -0.35 8.93
N CYS A 33 -9.27 -0.05 7.68
CA CYS A 33 -7.93 -0.37 7.19
C CYS A 33 -6.82 0.34 7.98
N VAL A 34 -6.99 1.61 8.33
CA VAL A 34 -6.03 2.36 9.14
C VAL A 34 -5.85 1.71 10.52
N PHE A 35 -6.94 1.30 11.15
CA PHE A 35 -6.88 0.62 12.44
C PHE A 35 -6.07 -0.68 12.36
N PHE A 36 -6.42 -1.57 11.43
CA PHE A 36 -5.81 -2.91 11.34
C PHE A 36 -4.40 -2.92 10.72
N PHE A 37 -4.12 -2.06 9.74
CA PHE A 37 -2.86 -2.12 8.98
C PHE A 37 -1.88 -0.99 9.29
N HIS A 38 -2.28 0.04 10.05
CA HIS A 38 -1.38 1.12 10.47
C HIS A 38 -1.26 1.21 11.99
N LEU A 39 -2.38 1.35 12.71
CA LEU A 39 -2.35 1.60 14.16
C LEU A 39 -1.98 0.35 14.96
N LEU A 40 -2.72 -0.75 14.78
CA LEU A 40 -2.52 -1.98 15.54
C LEU A 40 -1.09 -2.56 15.36
N PRO A 41 -0.54 -2.66 14.13
CA PRO A 41 0.84 -3.12 13.93
C PRO A 41 1.87 -2.16 14.53
N ALA A 42 1.63 -0.84 14.47
CA ALA A 42 2.54 0.14 15.05
C ALA A 42 2.59 0.04 16.58
N ILE A 43 1.45 -0.13 17.25
CA ILE A 43 1.41 -0.34 18.70
C ILE A 43 2.14 -1.63 19.07
N PHE A 44 1.86 -2.73 18.35
CA PHE A 44 2.49 -4.03 18.60
C PHE A 44 4.02 -3.96 18.49
N ILE A 45 4.54 -3.42 17.37
CA ILE A 45 5.98 -3.31 17.13
C ILE A 45 6.64 -2.37 18.14
N ASP A 46 6.03 -1.22 18.43
CA ASP A 46 6.59 -0.27 19.40
C ASP A 46 6.61 -0.83 20.82
N THR A 47 5.61 -1.63 21.18
CA THR A 47 5.55 -2.33 22.48
C THR A 47 6.65 -3.38 22.56
N LEU A 48 6.85 -4.17 21.49
CA LEU A 48 7.94 -5.13 21.42
C LEU A 48 9.31 -4.45 21.53
N LEU A 49 9.53 -3.36 20.80
CA LEU A 49 10.76 -2.57 20.89
C LEU A 49 10.99 -2.08 22.32
N PHE A 50 9.96 -1.52 22.96
CA PHE A 50 10.03 -1.07 24.35
C PHE A 50 10.41 -2.20 25.32
N CYS A 51 9.75 -3.36 25.22
CA CYS A 51 10.05 -4.53 26.05
C CYS A 51 11.49 -5.05 25.84
N LEU A 52 12.02 -4.91 24.63
CA LEU A 52 13.40 -5.27 24.27
C LEU A 52 14.43 -4.17 24.61
N GLY A 53 14.02 -3.07 25.24
CA GLY A 53 14.90 -1.94 25.60
C GLY A 53 15.23 -1.00 24.45
N TYR A 54 14.61 -1.17 23.27
CA TYR A 54 14.74 -0.27 22.14
C TYR A 54 13.72 0.88 22.20
N LYS A 55 14.09 2.00 21.57
CA LYS A 55 13.21 3.17 21.47
C LYS A 55 12.05 2.91 20.50
N PRO A 56 10.78 3.14 20.90
CA PRO A 56 9.63 3.13 19.99
C PRO A 56 9.71 4.19 18.87
N ILE A 57 9.30 3.84 17.65
CA ILE A 57 9.42 4.69 16.45
C ILE A 57 8.13 4.74 15.64
N LEU A 58 7.43 3.62 15.48
CA LEU A 58 6.39 3.45 14.48
C LEU A 58 5.16 4.33 14.75
N MET A 59 4.75 4.49 16.00
CA MET A 59 3.64 5.38 16.36
C MET A 59 3.94 6.85 16.01
N ARG A 60 5.20 7.28 16.16
CA ARG A 60 5.61 8.64 15.76
C ARG A 60 5.57 8.80 14.23
N VAL A 61 5.96 7.78 13.49
CA VAL A 61 5.88 7.76 12.02
C VAL A 61 4.42 7.81 11.56
N GLN A 62 3.54 6.98 12.13
CA GLN A 62 2.13 6.96 11.77
C GLN A 62 1.42 8.29 12.05
N ARG A 63 1.73 8.97 13.16
CA ARG A 63 1.21 10.32 13.44
C ARG A 63 1.60 11.34 12.37
N ARG A 64 2.84 11.29 11.87
CA ARG A 64 3.31 12.18 10.80
C ARG A 64 2.60 11.88 9.48
N ILE A 65 2.42 10.59 9.16
CA ILE A 65 1.67 10.15 7.97
C ILE A 65 0.23 10.65 8.03
N ASN A 66 -0.46 10.44 9.16
CA ASN A 66 -1.85 10.89 9.34
C ASN A 66 -2.00 12.41 9.22
N LYS A 67 -1.08 13.19 9.82
CA LYS A 67 -1.08 14.64 9.65
C LYS A 67 -0.89 15.06 8.19
N GLY A 68 -0.07 14.32 7.43
CA GLY A 68 0.04 14.51 5.99
C GLY A 68 -1.29 14.24 5.28
N PHE A 69 -1.96 13.13 5.61
CA PHE A 69 -3.26 12.82 5.05
C PHE A 69 -4.34 13.85 5.36
N GLU A 70 -4.38 14.41 6.58
CA GLU A 70 -5.32 15.49 6.92
C GLU A 70 -5.18 16.70 5.99
N VAL A 71 -3.95 17.04 5.59
CA VAL A 71 -3.69 18.12 4.62
C VAL A 71 -4.09 17.71 3.21
N PHE A 72 -3.74 16.49 2.79
CA PHE A 72 -4.02 16.03 1.43
C PHE A 72 -5.49 15.71 1.17
N GLU A 73 -6.25 15.32 2.18
CA GLU A 73 -7.62 14.81 2.05
C GLU A 73 -8.51 15.77 1.25
N TYR A 74 -8.43 17.07 1.54
CA TYR A 74 -9.18 18.10 0.84
C TYR A 74 -8.80 18.17 -0.65
N TYR A 75 -7.52 18.10 -0.98
CA TYR A 75 -7.08 18.22 -2.37
C TYR A 75 -7.33 16.95 -3.17
N THR A 76 -7.25 15.77 -2.55
CA THR A 76 -7.37 14.49 -3.26
C THR A 76 -8.81 14.00 -3.43
N ASN A 77 -9.73 14.43 -2.56
CA ASN A 77 -11.11 13.93 -2.58
C ASN A 77 -12.12 14.90 -3.23
N ASN A 78 -11.71 16.14 -3.52
CA ASN A 78 -12.55 17.10 -4.24
C ASN A 78 -12.24 17.09 -5.74
N GLN A 79 -13.26 17.38 -6.55
CA GLN A 79 -13.08 17.62 -7.97
C GLN A 79 -12.63 19.06 -8.17
N TRP A 80 -11.65 19.24 -9.05
CA TRP A 80 -11.07 20.54 -9.35
C TRP A 80 -11.28 20.82 -10.83
N ASP A 81 -12.10 21.82 -11.14
CA ASP A 81 -12.25 22.33 -12.49
C ASP A 81 -11.36 23.55 -12.67
N PHE A 82 -10.34 23.42 -13.53
CA PHE A 82 -9.39 24.47 -13.83
C PHE A 82 -9.66 25.03 -15.22
N LYS A 83 -10.15 26.28 -15.29
CA LYS A 83 -10.30 27.01 -16.55
C LYS A 83 -8.94 27.13 -17.24
N SER A 84 -8.81 26.55 -18.44
CA SER A 84 -7.55 26.49 -19.18
C SER A 84 -7.63 27.02 -20.61
N ASP A 85 -8.71 27.74 -20.95
CA ASP A 85 -9.01 28.21 -22.32
C ASP A 85 -7.84 28.99 -22.96
N ILE A 86 -7.19 29.86 -22.18
CA ILE A 86 -6.05 30.66 -22.66
C ILE A 86 -4.87 29.74 -22.99
N ALA A 87 -4.53 28.80 -22.11
CA ALA A 87 -3.44 27.86 -22.35
C ALA A 87 -3.73 26.98 -23.58
N GLN A 88 -4.97 26.53 -23.75
CA GLN A 88 -5.41 25.77 -24.91
C GLN A 88 -5.32 26.59 -26.21
N THR A 89 -5.74 27.85 -26.19
CA THR A 89 -5.66 28.77 -27.34
C THR A 89 -4.22 29.07 -27.71
N VAL A 90 -3.36 29.37 -26.73
CA VAL A 90 -1.94 29.66 -26.95
C VAL A 90 -1.25 28.44 -27.57
N ARG A 91 -1.50 27.23 -27.04
CA ARG A 91 -0.93 26.00 -27.60
C ARG A 91 -1.15 25.88 -29.11
N GLN A 92 -2.35 26.19 -29.60
CA GLN A 92 -2.68 26.09 -31.03
C GLN A 92 -1.93 27.12 -31.91
N ARG A 93 -1.53 28.25 -31.34
CA ARG A 93 -0.85 29.34 -32.06
C ARG A 93 0.68 29.25 -32.06
N LEU A 94 1.28 28.47 -31.16
CA LEU A 94 2.73 28.30 -31.11
C LEU A 94 3.27 27.64 -32.38
N ASN A 95 4.34 28.19 -32.92
CA ASN A 95 5.07 27.55 -34.00
C ASN A 95 5.90 26.35 -33.50
N ALA A 96 6.51 25.62 -34.43
CA ALA A 96 7.25 24.39 -34.10
C ALA A 96 8.45 24.61 -33.16
N LYS A 97 9.12 25.77 -33.23
CA LYS A 97 10.22 26.10 -32.32
C LYS A 97 9.69 26.40 -30.92
N GLU A 98 8.72 27.31 -30.81
CA GLU A 98 8.14 27.72 -29.53
C GLU A 98 7.47 26.56 -28.79
N ARG A 99 6.78 25.66 -29.51
CA ARG A 99 6.15 24.49 -28.90
C ARG A 99 7.17 23.53 -28.31
N ARG A 100 8.37 23.44 -28.87
CA ARG A 100 9.47 22.65 -28.30
C ARG A 100 10.09 23.33 -27.08
N ASP A 101 10.34 24.64 -27.16
CA ASP A 101 11.10 25.36 -26.14
C ASP A 101 10.25 25.61 -24.87
N TYR A 102 8.98 25.98 -25.02
CA TYR A 102 8.12 26.32 -23.88
C TYR A 102 7.32 25.16 -23.29
N LYS A 103 7.20 24.05 -24.04
CA LYS A 103 6.45 22.84 -23.65
C LYS A 103 5.16 23.12 -22.87
N VAL A 104 4.29 23.92 -23.47
CA VAL A 104 2.99 24.29 -22.86
C VAL A 104 2.02 23.10 -22.87
N ASP A 105 2.33 22.00 -23.58
CA ASP A 105 1.58 20.75 -23.63
C ASP A 105 2.37 19.56 -23.08
N ALA A 106 1.68 18.43 -22.87
CA ALA A 106 2.30 17.17 -22.46
C ALA A 106 2.65 16.25 -23.65
N VAL A 107 2.71 16.77 -24.89
CA VAL A 107 2.95 15.92 -26.08
C VAL A 107 4.37 15.37 -26.00
N GLY A 108 4.50 14.04 -26.12
CA GLY A 108 5.78 13.34 -26.02
C GLY A 108 6.30 13.18 -24.59
N LEU A 109 5.51 13.51 -23.56
CA LEU A 109 5.86 13.23 -22.18
C LEU A 109 5.73 11.73 -21.90
N ASP A 110 6.87 11.07 -21.65
CA ASP A 110 6.86 9.73 -21.04
C ASP A 110 6.63 9.87 -19.54
N ILE A 111 5.39 9.64 -19.12
CA ILE A 111 4.97 9.69 -17.72
C ILE A 111 5.78 8.71 -16.87
N SER A 112 6.11 7.53 -17.39
CA SER A 112 6.87 6.53 -16.63
C SER A 112 8.30 7.00 -16.40
N LYS A 113 8.96 7.52 -17.43
CA LYS A 113 10.31 8.09 -17.29
C LYS A 113 10.34 9.29 -16.34
N TYR A 114 9.36 10.18 -16.46
CA TYR A 114 9.19 11.30 -15.54
C TYR A 114 9.10 10.85 -14.07
N PHE A 115 8.24 9.88 -13.76
CA PHE A 115 8.14 9.35 -12.39
C PHE A 115 9.42 8.67 -11.93
N GLU A 116 10.11 7.95 -12.81
CA GLU A 116 11.39 7.30 -12.50
C GLU A 116 12.46 8.34 -12.11
N ASP A 117 12.56 9.43 -12.87
CA ASP A 117 13.50 10.51 -12.59
C ASP A 117 13.13 11.26 -11.30
N CYS A 118 11.82 11.48 -11.03
CA CYS A 118 11.37 12.04 -9.75
C CYS A 118 11.72 11.14 -8.56
N ILE A 119 11.56 9.83 -8.68
CA ILE A 119 11.89 8.88 -7.61
C ILE A 119 13.41 8.84 -7.37
N LEU A 120 14.22 8.87 -8.44
CA LEU A 120 15.67 8.97 -8.34
C LEU A 120 16.10 10.29 -7.65
N ALA A 121 15.48 11.41 -8.02
CA ALA A 121 15.74 12.70 -7.38
C ALA A 121 15.37 12.68 -5.89
N ALA A 122 14.20 12.14 -5.53
CA ALA A 122 13.79 11.99 -4.14
C ALA A 122 14.79 11.12 -3.35
N ARG A 123 15.27 10.04 -3.96
CA ARG A 123 16.32 9.19 -3.39
C ARG A 123 17.57 9.97 -3.03
N THR A 124 18.14 10.66 -4.01
CA THR A 124 19.42 11.35 -3.86
C THR A 124 19.30 12.56 -2.94
N PHE A 125 18.27 13.40 -3.15
CA PHE A 125 18.21 14.70 -2.51
C PHE A 125 17.41 14.71 -1.20
N ILE A 126 16.38 13.88 -1.06
CA ILE A 126 15.52 13.84 0.14
C ILE A 126 15.98 12.72 1.08
N LEU A 127 16.09 11.50 0.57
CA LEU A 127 16.42 10.32 1.37
C LEU A 127 17.93 10.13 1.58
N LYS A 128 18.75 10.88 0.84
CA LYS A 128 20.23 10.81 0.88
C LYS A 128 20.75 9.40 0.58
N GLU A 129 20.11 8.71 -0.35
CA GLU A 129 20.48 7.37 -0.81
C GLU A 129 21.21 7.47 -2.15
N GLY A 130 22.48 7.07 -2.20
CA GLY A 130 23.26 7.05 -3.44
C GLY A 130 22.90 5.86 -4.35
N ASN A 131 23.29 5.96 -5.63
CA ASN A 131 22.99 4.95 -6.66
C ASN A 131 23.60 3.58 -6.34
N GLU A 132 24.70 3.55 -5.60
CA GLU A 132 25.38 2.34 -5.10
C GLU A 132 24.52 1.51 -4.14
N THR A 133 23.52 2.13 -3.48
CA THR A 133 22.59 1.43 -2.58
C THR A 133 21.45 0.73 -3.33
N LEU A 134 21.26 1.04 -4.62
CA LEU A 134 20.13 0.56 -5.40
C LEU A 134 20.07 -0.98 -5.54
N PRO A 135 21.19 -1.70 -5.76
CA PRO A 135 21.19 -3.16 -5.79
C PRO A 135 20.74 -3.78 -4.46
N ALA A 136 21.17 -3.20 -3.32
CA ALA A 136 20.76 -3.64 -2.00
C ALA A 136 19.26 -3.42 -1.78
N ALA A 137 18.75 -2.25 -2.18
CA ALA A 137 17.33 -1.94 -2.08
C ALA A 137 16.46 -2.88 -2.95
N ARG A 138 16.94 -3.26 -4.14
CA ARG A 138 16.26 -4.27 -5.00
C ARG A 138 16.22 -5.65 -4.35
N ARG A 139 17.30 -6.07 -3.69
CA ARG A 139 17.33 -7.33 -2.95
C ARG A 139 16.34 -7.28 -1.78
N HIS A 140 16.36 -6.21 -0.99
CA HIS A 140 15.43 -6.01 0.13
C HIS A 140 13.98 -6.03 -0.35
N MET A 141 13.66 -5.35 -1.45
CA MET A 141 12.32 -5.35 -2.05
C MET A 141 11.84 -6.75 -2.43
N LYS A 142 12.72 -7.60 -2.99
CA LYS A 142 12.39 -9.00 -3.29
C LYS A 142 12.14 -9.83 -2.03
N VAL A 143 12.91 -9.60 -0.95
CA VAL A 143 12.67 -10.26 0.34
C VAL A 143 11.31 -9.84 0.90
N MET A 144 11.01 -8.54 0.91
CA MET A 144 9.71 -8.03 1.37
C MET A 144 8.56 -8.59 0.54
N TRP A 145 8.73 -8.79 -0.77
CA TRP A 145 7.73 -9.44 -1.62
C TRP A 145 7.43 -10.87 -1.18
N TRP A 146 8.46 -11.67 -0.91
CA TRP A 146 8.28 -13.03 -0.38
C TRP A 146 7.62 -13.03 1.00
N VAL A 147 8.01 -12.10 1.87
CA VAL A 147 7.38 -11.91 3.18
C VAL A 147 5.88 -11.63 3.01
N ASP A 148 5.50 -10.67 2.17
CA ASP A 148 4.09 -10.35 1.91
C ASP A 148 3.31 -11.55 1.34
N LEU A 149 3.91 -12.26 0.38
CA LEU A 149 3.28 -13.43 -0.23
C LEU A 149 3.04 -14.54 0.79
N ILE A 150 4.06 -14.89 1.58
CA ILE A 150 3.97 -15.94 2.59
C ILE A 150 2.97 -15.53 3.68
N THR A 151 3.05 -14.30 4.19
CA THR A 151 2.12 -13.82 5.21
C THR A 151 0.67 -13.86 4.73
N ARG A 152 0.41 -13.45 3.48
CA ARG A 152 -0.94 -13.54 2.89
C ARG A 152 -1.39 -14.98 2.72
N ALA A 153 -0.52 -15.88 2.24
CA ALA A 153 -0.84 -17.29 2.11
C ALA A 153 -1.18 -17.92 3.47
N VAL A 154 -0.35 -17.71 4.48
CA VAL A 154 -0.58 -18.19 5.85
C VAL A 154 -1.89 -17.64 6.41
N PHE A 155 -2.16 -16.35 6.23
CA PHE A 155 -3.41 -15.73 6.68
C PHE A 155 -4.64 -16.42 6.05
N TRP A 156 -4.64 -16.63 4.73
CA TRP A 156 -5.75 -17.30 4.06
C TRP A 156 -5.88 -18.77 4.44
N CYS A 157 -4.77 -19.50 4.61
CA CYS A 157 -4.80 -20.88 5.10
C CYS A 157 -5.40 -20.98 6.51
N LEU A 158 -5.02 -20.08 7.43
CA LEU A 158 -5.57 -20.04 8.79
C LEU A 158 -7.06 -19.65 8.79
N MET A 159 -7.47 -18.70 7.95
CA MET A 159 -8.88 -18.34 7.78
C MET A 159 -9.70 -19.53 7.28
N LEU A 160 -9.23 -20.26 6.28
CA LEU A 160 -9.91 -21.45 5.75
C LEU A 160 -9.99 -22.57 6.79
N TYR A 161 -8.91 -22.81 7.54
CA TYR A 161 -8.90 -23.78 8.63
C TYR A 161 -9.94 -23.42 9.69
N TRP A 162 -9.99 -22.16 10.13
CA TRP A 162 -10.94 -21.71 11.14
C TRP A 162 -12.40 -21.83 10.67
N ILE A 163 -12.67 -21.50 9.40
CA ILE A 163 -13.99 -21.66 8.79
C ILE A 163 -14.37 -23.14 8.71
N SER A 164 -13.43 -24.03 8.33
CA SER A 164 -13.71 -25.47 8.27
C SER A 164 -14.09 -26.06 9.62
N GLY A 165 -13.48 -25.57 10.71
CA GLY A 165 -13.85 -25.92 12.08
C GLY A 165 -15.29 -25.52 12.40
N TRP A 166 -15.65 -24.26 12.16
CA TRP A 166 -17.01 -23.75 12.35
C TRP A 166 -18.06 -24.55 11.56
N VAL A 167 -17.76 -24.81 10.29
CA VAL A 167 -18.64 -25.59 9.40
C VAL A 167 -18.82 -27.01 9.96
N SER A 168 -17.75 -27.67 10.39
CA SER A 168 -17.85 -29.01 10.99
C SER A 168 -18.68 -29.03 12.28
N SER A 169 -18.54 -28.01 13.14
CA SER A 169 -19.33 -27.87 14.37
C SER A 169 -20.81 -27.65 14.09
N PHE A 170 -21.14 -26.85 13.06
CA PHE A 170 -22.53 -26.68 12.63
C PHE A 170 -23.12 -27.97 12.06
N TYR A 171 -22.36 -28.71 11.24
CA TYR A 171 -22.82 -29.99 10.70
C TYR A 171 -23.07 -31.02 11.80
N SER A 172 -22.21 -31.11 12.83
CA SER A 172 -22.43 -32.03 13.96
C SER A 172 -23.66 -31.70 14.80
N VAL A 173 -24.04 -30.42 14.88
CA VAL A 173 -25.26 -29.98 15.60
C VAL A 173 -26.52 -30.17 14.76
N ALA A 174 -26.40 -30.04 13.44
CA ALA A 174 -27.53 -30.15 12.51
C ALA A 174 -27.84 -31.59 12.06
N SER A 175 -26.92 -32.54 12.24
CA SER A 175 -27.16 -33.95 11.96
C SER A 175 -28.08 -34.56 13.03
N PRO A 176 -29.27 -35.07 12.67
CA PRO A 176 -30.13 -35.75 13.62
C PRO A 176 -29.44 -37.02 14.13
N GLU A 177 -29.35 -37.19 15.45
CA GLU A 177 -28.89 -38.45 16.04
C GLU A 177 -29.84 -39.57 15.59
N THR A 178 -29.32 -40.55 14.86
CA THR A 178 -30.07 -41.79 14.59
C THR A 178 -30.35 -42.45 15.93
N PRO A 179 -31.63 -42.64 16.34
CA PRO A 179 -31.93 -43.25 17.62
C PRO A 179 -31.34 -44.65 17.66
N ALA A 180 -30.57 -44.94 18.72
CA ALA A 180 -30.03 -46.26 18.96
C ALA A 180 -31.21 -47.25 19.05
N VAL A 181 -31.31 -48.15 18.07
CA VAL A 181 -32.26 -49.25 18.13
C VAL A 181 -31.77 -50.17 19.25
N ILE A 182 -32.42 -50.08 20.40
CA ILE A 182 -32.27 -51.06 21.47
C ILE A 182 -32.86 -52.35 20.91
N ALA A 183 -32.00 -53.25 20.45
CA ALA A 183 -32.38 -54.62 20.17
C ALA A 183 -32.83 -55.25 21.50
N ILE A 184 -34.14 -55.41 21.67
CA ILE A 184 -34.71 -56.22 22.74
C ILE A 184 -34.67 -57.64 22.20
N ASP A 185 -33.62 -58.38 22.58
CA ASP A 185 -33.53 -59.81 22.30
C ASP A 185 -34.66 -60.54 23.05
N ALA A 186 -35.41 -61.38 22.32
CA ALA A 186 -36.48 -62.24 22.83
C ALA A 186 -36.11 -63.72 22.63
#